data_AF-A0A7S0X0V3-F1
#
_entry.id   AF-A0A7S0X0V3-F1
#
_cell.length_a   1.000
_cell.length_b   1.000
_cell.length_c   1.000
_cell.angle_alpha   90.00
_cell.angle_beta   90.00
_cell.angle_gamma   90.00
#
_symmetry.space_group_name_H-M   'P 1'
#
loop_
_entity.id
_entity.type
_entity.pdbx_description
1 polymer ?
#
loop_
_entity_poly.entity_id
_entity_poly.type
_entity_poly.pdbx_seq_one_letter_code
_entity_poly.pdbx_strand_id
1 'polypeptide(L)'
;GVSHFFKSQDPSVQVYLVDPPGSSLFNKVVRGVLYTREEAEGKRLKNPFDTITEGIGLNRLTWNFDQALVDGAFKGTDREAVEMAAYLIRNDGLFLGSSAAMNCVGD
;
A
#
# COMPACT_ATOMS: atom_id res chain seq x y z
N GLY A 1 -0.66 14.01 -4.88
CA GLY A 1 -0.10 15.13 -4.09
C GLY A 1 1.40 15.09 -4.13
N VAL A 2 2.03 14.29 -3.25
CA VAL A 2 3.50 14.17 -3.14
C VAL A 2 4.17 13.78 -4.47
N SER A 3 3.58 12.84 -5.21
CA SER A 3 4.09 12.43 -6.52
C SER A 3 4.18 13.57 -7.54
N HIS A 4 3.16 14.41 -7.62
CA HIS A 4 3.18 15.60 -8.47
C HIS A 4 4.27 16.58 -8.07
N PHE A 5 4.41 16.83 -6.76
CA PHE A 5 5.45 17.73 -6.28
C PHE A 5 6.83 17.23 -6.68
N PHE A 6 7.20 15.99 -6.34
CA PHE A 6 8.54 15.49 -6.65
C PHE A 6 8.81 15.41 -8.15
N LYS A 7 7.87 14.92 -8.96
CA LYS A 7 8.07 14.84 -10.42
C LYS A 7 8.09 16.21 -11.11
N SER A 8 7.49 17.25 -10.51
CA SER A 8 7.65 18.63 -10.99
C SER A 8 9.05 19.19 -10.76
N GLN A 9 9.75 18.72 -9.73
CA GLN A 9 11.11 19.14 -9.40
C GLN A 9 12.14 18.32 -10.17
N ASP A 10 11.93 17.00 -10.23
CA ASP A 10 12.76 16.06 -10.96
C ASP A 10 11.89 14.92 -11.52
N PRO A 11 11.65 14.90 -12.84
CA PRO A 11 10.85 13.86 -13.49
C PRO A 11 11.43 12.45 -13.37
N SER A 12 12.71 12.31 -13.03
CA SER A 12 13.38 11.01 -12.87
C SER A 12 13.05 10.32 -11.54
N VAL A 13 12.50 11.05 -10.57
CA VAL A 13 12.07 10.48 -9.28
C VAL A 13 10.97 9.45 -9.51
N GLN A 14 11.22 8.24 -9.02
CA GLN A 14 10.25 7.16 -9.04
C GLN A 14 9.39 7.16 -7.77
N VAL A 15 8.10 6.89 -7.93
CA VAL A 15 7.12 6.84 -6.87
C VAL A 15 6.39 5.50 -6.94
N TYR A 16 6.48 4.73 -5.87
CA TYR A 16 5.84 3.43 -5.76
C TYR A 16 4.75 3.44 -4.69
N LEU A 17 3.68 2.69 -4.96
CA LEU A 17 2.67 2.33 -3.97
C LEU A 17 3.12 1.07 -3.21
N VAL A 18 3.07 1.07 -1.88
CA VAL A 18 3.11 -0.18 -1.09
C VAL A 18 1.71 -0.45 -0.57
N ASP A 19 1.08 -1.52 -1.06
CA ASP A 19 -0.34 -1.81 -0.81
C ASP A 19 -0.51 -3.01 0.14
N PRO A 20 -1.31 -2.87 1.22
CA PRO A 20 -1.53 -3.96 2.18
C PRO A 20 -2.47 -5.05 1.64
N PRO A 21 -2.57 -6.21 2.31
CA PRO A 21 -3.52 -7.25 1.94
C PRO A 21 -4.95 -6.73 1.96
N GLY A 22 -5.78 -7.22 1.03
CA GLY A 22 -7.18 -6.84 0.92
C GLY A 22 -7.46 -5.53 0.16
N SER A 23 -6.45 -4.72 -0.09
CA SER A 23 -6.53 -3.53 -0.94
C SER A 23 -6.51 -3.87 -2.43
N SER A 24 -7.28 -3.12 -3.21
CA SER A 24 -7.39 -3.27 -4.66
C SER A 24 -6.40 -2.41 -5.46
N LEU A 25 -5.70 -1.47 -4.81
CA LEU A 25 -4.93 -0.43 -5.48
C LEU A 25 -3.68 -0.98 -6.19
N PHE A 26 -3.02 -2.01 -5.65
CA PHE A 26 -1.91 -2.67 -6.35
C PHE A 26 -2.34 -3.20 -7.71
N ASN A 27 -3.49 -3.90 -7.76
CA ASN A 27 -4.01 -4.43 -9.01
C ASN A 27 -4.45 -3.30 -9.95
N LYS A 28 -4.93 -2.18 -9.41
CA LYS A 28 -5.21 -0.99 -10.22
C LYS A 28 -3.95 -0.45 -10.88
N VAL A 29 -2.85 -0.33 -10.14
CA VAL A 29 -1.58 0.20 -10.66
C VAL A 29 -0.94 -0.77 -11.65
N VAL A 30 -0.80 -2.05 -11.29
CA VAL A 30 -0.03 -3.03 -12.09
C VAL A 30 -0.85 -3.65 -13.24
N ARG A 31 -2.19 -3.70 -13.10
CA ARG A 31 -3.06 -4.45 -14.03
C ARG A 31 -4.23 -3.62 -14.58
N GLY A 32 -4.40 -2.38 -14.12
CA GLY A 32 -5.50 -1.50 -14.55
C GLY A 32 -6.87 -1.82 -13.93
N VAL A 33 -6.99 -2.83 -13.07
CA VAL A 33 -8.26 -3.32 -12.50
C VAL A 33 -8.35 -3.13 -10.98
N LEU A 34 -9.45 -2.56 -10.50
CA LEU A 34 -9.78 -2.47 -9.07
C LEU A 34 -10.54 -3.71 -8.63
N TYR A 35 -9.80 -4.78 -8.40
CA TYR A 35 -10.37 -6.05 -7.98
C TYR A 35 -9.33 -6.87 -7.23
N THR A 36 -9.73 -7.46 -6.12
CA THR A 36 -8.90 -8.43 -5.38
C THR A 36 -9.50 -9.83 -5.52
N ARG A 37 -8.67 -10.88 -5.40
CA ARG A 37 -9.18 -12.27 -5.52
C ARG A 37 -10.14 -12.62 -4.38
N GLU A 38 -9.96 -11.93 -3.27
CA GLU A 38 -10.75 -11.97 -2.05
C GLU A 38 -12.15 -11.38 -2.26
N GLU A 39 -12.32 -10.50 -3.25
CA GLU A 39 -13.60 -9.96 -3.69
C GLU A 39 -14.34 -10.83 -4.72
N ALA A 40 -13.79 -12.01 -5.07
CA ALA A 40 -14.47 -12.94 -5.96
C ALA A 40 -15.82 -13.39 -5.39
N GLU A 41 -16.84 -13.37 -6.24
CA GLU A 41 -18.16 -13.90 -5.92
C GLU A 41 -18.03 -15.38 -5.49
N GLY A 42 -18.66 -15.74 -4.38
CA GLY A 42 -18.54 -17.06 -3.76
C GLY A 42 -17.30 -17.28 -2.87
N LYS A 43 -16.32 -16.38 -2.86
CA LYS A 43 -15.16 -16.41 -1.94
C LYS A 43 -15.11 -15.23 -0.97
N ARG A 44 -15.99 -14.25 -1.13
CA ARG A 44 -16.08 -13.09 -0.26
C ARG A 44 -16.45 -13.51 1.16
N LEU A 45 -15.51 -13.36 2.09
CA LEU A 45 -15.76 -13.64 3.51
C LEU A 45 -16.73 -12.60 4.09
N LYS A 46 -17.48 -13.01 5.12
CA LYS A 46 -18.42 -12.12 5.85
C LYS A 46 -17.67 -10.95 6.50
N ASN A 47 -16.44 -11.19 6.94
CA ASN A 47 -15.43 -10.20 7.30
C ASN A 47 -14.30 -10.31 6.26
N PRO A 48 -14.33 -9.53 5.17
CA PRO A 48 -13.52 -9.81 4.01
C PRO A 48 -12.01 -9.59 4.22
N PHE A 49 -11.58 -8.89 5.27
CA PHE A 49 -10.18 -8.51 5.46
C PHE A 49 -9.82 -8.40 6.95
N ASP A 50 -9.13 -9.39 7.50
CA ASP A 50 -8.36 -9.23 8.74
C ASP A 50 -6.96 -8.77 8.34
N THR A 51 -6.82 -7.48 8.02
CA THR A 51 -5.49 -6.84 8.02
C THR A 51 -5.27 -6.15 9.35
N ILE A 52 -4.06 -6.27 9.89
CA ILE A 52 -3.65 -5.51 11.07
C ILE A 52 -3.35 -4.05 10.74
N THR A 53 -3.21 -3.72 9.44
CA THR A 53 -2.86 -2.37 9.03
C THR A 53 -4.08 -1.46 9.06
N GLU A 54 -3.97 -0.36 9.80
CA GLU A 54 -5.05 0.63 9.89
C GLU A 54 -4.74 1.89 9.07
N GLY A 55 -5.79 2.53 8.57
CA GLY A 55 -5.71 3.81 7.85
C GLY A 55 -5.15 3.74 6.43
N ILE A 56 -4.82 2.54 5.94
CA ILE A 56 -4.35 2.28 4.58
C ILE A 56 -5.13 1.11 3.96
N GLY A 57 -5.02 0.95 2.63
CA GLY A 57 -5.76 -0.06 1.87
C GLY A 57 -7.16 0.40 1.45
N LEU A 58 -7.43 0.37 0.14
CA LEU A 58 -8.70 0.84 -0.41
C LEU A 58 -9.21 -0.06 -1.54
N ASN A 59 -10.53 -0.29 -1.52
CA ASN A 59 -11.23 -1.06 -2.55
C ASN A 59 -12.00 -0.20 -3.54
N ARG A 60 -11.66 1.09 -3.60
CA ARG A 60 -12.21 2.05 -4.54
C ARG A 60 -11.13 3.01 -5.01
N LEU A 61 -11.24 3.43 -6.27
CA LEU A 61 -10.45 4.52 -6.78
C LEU A 61 -11.02 5.84 -6.28
N THR A 62 -10.25 6.56 -5.48
CA THR A 62 -10.60 7.92 -5.07
C THR A 62 -10.10 8.91 -6.10
N TRP A 63 -10.75 10.07 -6.20
CA TRP A 63 -10.32 11.15 -7.08
C TRP A 63 -8.86 11.58 -6.82
N ASN A 64 -8.44 11.61 -5.55
CA ASN A 64 -7.06 11.95 -5.17
C ASN A 64 -6.03 10.93 -5.69
N PHE A 65 -6.37 9.65 -5.69
CA PHE A 65 -5.49 8.60 -6.18
C PHE A 65 -5.47 8.53 -7.71
N ASP A 66 -6.61 8.78 -8.37
CA ASP A 66 -6.70 8.85 -9.83
C ASP A 66 -5.77 9.91 -10.43
N GLN A 67 -5.54 10.99 -9.69
CA GLN A 67 -4.59 12.04 -10.08
C GLN A 67 -3.14 11.70 -9.71
N ALA A 68 -2.84 10.60 -9.00
CA ALA A 68 -1.48 10.31 -8.55
C ALA A 68 -0.59 9.80 -9.69
N LEU A 69 0.62 10.34 -9.80
CA LEU A 69 1.65 9.84 -10.71
C LEU A 69 2.45 8.73 -10.00
N VAL A 70 2.13 7.47 -10.28
CA VAL A 70 2.74 6.29 -9.67
C VAL A 70 3.40 5.44 -10.75
N ASP A 71 4.66 5.07 -10.55
CA ASP A 71 5.46 4.32 -11.53
C ASP A 71 5.33 2.80 -11.38
N GLY A 72 4.94 2.34 -10.18
CA GLY A 72 4.72 0.93 -9.90
C GLY A 72 4.10 0.70 -8.52
N ALA A 73 3.90 -0.56 -8.18
CA ALA A 73 3.41 -0.93 -6.86
C ALA A 73 4.03 -2.23 -6.37
N PHE A 74 4.14 -2.34 -5.06
CA PHE A 74 4.53 -3.52 -4.30
C PHE A 74 3.36 -3.95 -3.41
N LYS A 75 3.28 -5.25 -3.14
CA LYS A 75 2.41 -5.77 -2.08
C LYS A 75 3.24 -6.03 -0.86
N GLY A 76 2.84 -5.46 0.27
CA GLY A 76 3.36 -5.84 1.58
C GLY A 76 2.33 -6.67 2.33
N THR A 77 2.81 -7.58 3.15
CA THR A 77 2.00 -8.42 4.03
C THR A 77 1.97 -7.85 5.45
N ASP A 78 0.93 -8.18 6.20
CA ASP A 78 0.84 -7.84 7.62
C ASP A 78 2.06 -8.32 8.41
N ARG A 79 2.56 -9.50 8.09
CA ARG A 79 3.74 -10.08 8.73
C ARG A 79 4.97 -9.21 8.48
N GLU A 80 5.21 -8.80 7.24
CA GLU A 80 6.34 -7.92 6.90
C GLU A 80 6.21 -6.57 7.62
N ALA A 81 5.01 -6.00 7.73
CA ALA A 81 4.81 -4.76 8.48
C ALA A 81 5.11 -4.92 9.98
N VAL A 82 4.75 -6.05 10.61
CA VAL A 82 5.10 -6.33 12.02
C VAL A 82 6.59 -6.52 12.19
N GLU A 83 7.21 -7.33 11.32
CA GLU A 83 8.65 -7.59 11.37
C GLU A 83 9.45 -6.31 11.13
N MET A 84 9.00 -5.45 10.21
CA MET A 84 9.59 -4.14 9.96
C MET A 84 9.42 -3.18 11.13
N ALA A 85 8.21 -3.09 11.73
CA ALA A 85 8.01 -2.27 12.93
C ALA A 85 8.93 -2.73 14.08
N ALA A 86 9.05 -4.04 14.29
CA ALA A 86 9.95 -4.63 15.28
C ALA A 86 11.42 -4.39 14.97
N TYR A 87 11.80 -4.37 13.68
CA TYR A 87 13.15 -4.03 13.24
C TYR A 87 13.47 -2.57 13.56
N LEU A 88 12.61 -1.63 13.15
CA LEU A 88 12.83 -0.20 13.31
C LEU A 88 12.94 0.22 14.79
N ILE A 89 12.12 -0.36 15.68
CA ILE A 89 12.26 -0.06 17.12
C ILE A 89 13.55 -0.63 17.71
N ARG A 90 13.98 -1.83 17.30
CA ARG A 90 15.16 -2.50 17.87
C ARG A 90 16.47 -1.92 17.36
N ASN A 91 16.54 -1.53 16.09
CA ASN A 91 17.78 -1.11 15.44
C ASN A 91 17.90 0.41 15.37
N ASP A 92 16.78 1.12 15.17
CA ASP A 92 16.78 2.56 14.93
C ASP A 92 16.11 3.37 16.07
N GLY A 93 15.52 2.68 17.05
CA GLY A 93 14.79 3.31 18.17
C GLY A 93 13.48 3.96 17.75
N LEU A 94 12.96 3.64 16.56
CA LEU A 94 11.74 4.24 16.01
C LEU A 94 10.50 3.40 16.34
N PHE A 95 9.62 3.93 17.20
CA PHE A 95 8.32 3.32 17.49
C PHE A 95 7.25 3.85 16.54
N LEU A 96 6.90 3.05 15.52
CA LEU A 96 6.01 3.47 14.44
C LEU A 96 4.75 2.60 14.35
N GLY A 97 3.68 3.18 13.82
CA GLY A 97 2.44 2.48 13.51
C GLY A 97 2.55 1.59 12.26
N SER A 98 1.54 0.74 12.04
CA SER A 98 1.51 -0.28 11.00
C SER A 98 1.65 0.28 9.58
N SER A 99 1.04 1.44 9.28
CA SER A 99 1.11 2.06 7.95
C SER A 99 2.50 2.62 7.63
N ALA A 100 3.17 3.20 8.62
CA ALA A 100 4.54 3.67 8.48
C ALA A 100 5.51 2.50 8.29
N ALA A 101 5.34 1.42 9.06
CA ALA A 101 6.14 0.21 8.88
C ALA A 101 5.89 -0.43 7.50
N MET A 102 4.64 -0.47 7.03
CA MET A 102 4.29 -0.94 5.68
C MET A 102 5.00 -0.14 4.58
N ASN A 103 5.10 1.18 4.70
CA ASN A 103 5.82 2.00 3.72
C ASN A 103 7.32 1.64 3.64
N CYS A 104 7.91 1.08 4.69
CA CYS A 104 9.31 0.64 4.71
C CYS A 104 9.51 -0.78 4.16
N VAL A 105 8.44 -1.50 3.79
CA VAL A 105 8.52 -2.88 3.26
C VAL A 105 8.72 -2.92 1.74
N GLY A 106 8.41 -1.83 1.01
CA GLY A 106 8.56 -1.81 -0.45
C GLY A 106 10.01 -2.05 -0.90
N ASP A 107 10.18 -2.97 -1.87
CA ASP A 107 11.46 -3.41 -2.44
C ASP A 107 11.39 -3.48 -3.97
#